data_AF-A0A7Y2ZKR7-F1
#
_entry.id   AF-A0A7Y2ZKR7-F1
#
_cell.length_a   1.000
_cell.length_b   1.000
_cell.length_c   1.000
_cell.angle_alpha   90.00
_cell.angle_beta   90.00
_cell.angle_gamma   90.00
#
_symmetry.space_group_name_H-M   'P 1'
#
loop_
_entity.id
_entity.type
_entity.pdbx_description
1 polymer ?
#
loop_
_entity_poly.entity_id
_entity_poly.type
_entity_poly.pdbx_seq_one_letter_code
_entity_poly.pdbx_strand_id
1 'polypeptide(L)'
;MDIAGQIIYNEFYNSKYVEGIEIIEKNDRVKEDSLAKIVGEPTQYSDFDRRGNIYENMVNSGDINLIKNEEIIKGIIDLEESMMYMNRMETIHYEAMMGYAVDAIKDVMKFSTGEIKKPEVIYSYEFQNLFFLFEKITDEKGMV
;
A
#
# COMPACT_ATOMS: atom_id res chain seq x y z
N MET A 1 -8.17 -2.08 -9.43
CA MET A 1 -7.67 -0.70 -9.68
C MET A 1 -6.78 -0.69 -10.93
N ASP A 2 -6.61 0.45 -11.62
CA ASP A 2 -5.55 0.60 -12.64
C ASP A 2 -4.28 1.24 -12.02
N ILE A 3 -3.22 1.42 -12.82
CA ILE A 3 -1.93 1.93 -12.32
C ILE A 3 -2.07 3.36 -11.80
N ALA A 4 -2.79 4.23 -12.52
CA ALA A 4 -3.01 5.61 -12.09
C ALA A 4 -3.78 5.68 -10.76
N GLY A 5 -4.81 4.85 -10.60
CA GLY A 5 -5.52 4.72 -9.34
C GLY A 5 -4.62 4.23 -8.20
N GLN A 6 -3.69 3.32 -8.48
CA GLN A 6 -2.74 2.81 -7.48
C GLN A 6 -1.76 3.87 -7.00
N ILE A 7 -1.27 4.74 -7.90
CA ILE A 7 -0.40 5.86 -7.53
C ILE A 7 -1.15 6.81 -6.59
N ILE A 8 -2.36 7.23 -6.96
CA ILE A 8 -3.18 8.14 -6.14
C ILE A 8 -3.50 7.51 -4.78
N TYR A 9 -3.83 6.22 -4.77
CA TYR A 9 -4.07 5.47 -3.53
C TYR A 9 -2.82 5.50 -2.64
N ASN A 10 -1.66 5.09 -3.17
CA ASN A 10 -0.42 5.02 -2.39
C ASN A 10 -0.01 6.38 -1.83
N GLU A 11 -0.04 7.45 -2.65
CA GLU A 11 0.30 8.81 -2.21
C GLU A 11 -0.61 9.27 -1.05
N PHE A 12 -1.92 9.01 -1.15
CA PHE A 12 -2.86 9.37 -0.11
C PHE A 12 -2.52 8.67 1.22
N TYR A 13 -2.39 7.34 1.22
CA TYR A 13 -2.15 6.57 2.45
C TYR A 13 -0.76 6.81 3.03
N ASN A 14 0.26 6.94 2.18
CA ASN A 14 1.61 7.27 2.60
C ASN A 14 1.64 8.59 3.40
N SER A 15 0.95 9.63 2.92
CA SER A 15 0.86 10.91 3.63
C SER A 15 0.23 10.77 5.02
N LYS A 16 -0.73 9.85 5.19
CA LYS A 16 -1.35 9.55 6.49
C LYS A 16 -0.40 8.84 7.44
N TYR A 17 0.38 7.89 6.94
CA TYR A 17 1.36 7.18 7.76
C TYR A 17 2.47 8.12 8.23
N VAL A 18 2.99 8.98 7.35
CA VAL A 18 3.96 10.02 7.71
C VAL A 18 3.39 10.98 8.77
N GLU A 19 2.14 11.44 8.58
CA GLU A 19 1.46 12.30 9.56
C GLU A 19 1.31 11.60 10.92
N GLY A 20 0.91 10.32 10.94
CA GLY A 20 0.78 9.51 12.15
C GLY A 20 2.11 9.33 12.89
N ILE A 21 3.18 9.01 12.15
CA ILE A 21 4.54 8.88 12.68
C ILE A 21 4.96 10.18 13.39
N GLU A 22 4.76 11.33 12.74
CA GLU A 22 5.13 12.63 13.30
C GLU A 22 4.36 12.98 14.57
N ILE A 23 3.05 12.71 14.61
CA ILE A 23 2.22 12.98 15.79
C ILE A 23 2.70 12.14 16.98
N ILE A 24 2.98 10.86 16.74
CA ILE A 24 3.45 9.94 17.79
C ILE A 24 4.85 10.33 18.27
N GLU A 25 5.79 10.61 17.35
CA GLU A 25 7.18 10.99 17.68
C GLU A 25 7.24 12.22 18.59
N LYS A 26 6.41 13.22 18.28
CA LYS A 26 6.32 14.47 19.05
C LYS A 26 5.47 14.30 20.32
N ASN A 27 4.82 13.14 20.49
CA ASN A 27 3.80 12.89 21.51
C ASN A 27 2.76 14.03 21.55
N ASP A 28 2.32 14.50 20.37
CA ASP A 28 1.45 15.65 20.23
C ASP A 28 -0.01 15.28 20.55
N ARG A 29 -0.37 15.47 21.82
CA ARG A 29 -1.72 15.18 22.36
C ARG A 29 -2.77 16.17 21.89
N VAL A 30 -2.39 17.34 21.35
CA VAL A 30 -3.35 18.28 20.77
C VAL A 30 -3.94 17.71 19.46
N LYS A 31 -3.19 16.84 18.78
CA LYS A 31 -3.60 16.19 17.54
C LYS A 31 -4.21 14.79 17.73
N GLU A 32 -4.66 14.45 18.93
CA GLU A 32 -5.25 13.14 19.22
C GLU A 32 -6.45 12.82 18.30
N ASP A 33 -7.34 13.78 18.05
CA ASP A 33 -8.47 13.62 17.12
C ASP A 33 -8.02 13.37 15.67
N SER A 34 -6.88 13.93 15.26
CA SER A 34 -6.30 13.67 13.94
C SER A 34 -5.69 12.28 13.88
N LEU A 35 -4.92 11.90 14.91
CA LEU A 35 -4.35 10.57 15.02
C LEU A 35 -5.43 9.49 15.04
N ALA A 36 -6.53 9.73 15.76
CA ALA A 36 -7.67 8.82 15.81
C ALA A 36 -8.26 8.49 14.44
N LYS A 37 -8.25 9.44 13.50
CA LYS A 37 -8.68 9.22 12.11
C LYS A 37 -7.69 8.40 11.30
N ILE A 38 -6.40 8.48 11.64
CA ILE A 38 -5.30 7.81 10.94
C ILE A 38 -5.08 6.38 11.43
N VAL A 39 -5.38 6.08 12.69
CA VAL A 39 -5.15 4.78 13.33
C VAL A 39 -5.74 3.61 12.55
N GLY A 40 -6.87 3.79 11.86
CA GLY A 40 -7.52 2.75 11.08
C GLY A 40 -6.93 2.54 9.67
N GLU A 41 -6.17 3.50 9.16
CA GLU A 41 -5.72 3.52 7.76
C GLU A 41 -4.85 2.32 7.36
N PRO A 42 -3.97 1.75 8.23
CA PRO A 42 -3.23 0.52 7.91
C PRO A 42 -4.12 -0.71 7.65
N THR A 43 -5.41 -0.66 8.00
CA THR A 43 -6.36 -1.73 7.62
C THR A 43 -6.89 -1.61 6.20
N GLN A 44 -6.64 -0.48 5.52
CA GLN A 44 -7.05 -0.27 4.15
C GLN A 44 -6.03 -0.89 3.20
N TYR A 45 -6.52 -1.64 2.22
CA TYR A 45 -5.69 -2.20 1.17
C TYR A 45 -6.35 -1.94 -0.18
N SER A 46 -5.53 -1.84 -1.22
CA SER A 46 -6.02 -1.74 -2.59
C SER A 46 -5.95 -3.09 -3.30
N ASP A 47 -6.89 -3.29 -4.22
CA ASP A 47 -6.96 -4.52 -5.03
C ASP A 47 -6.41 -4.22 -6.45
N PHE A 48 -5.14 -4.55 -6.64
CA PHE A 48 -4.51 -4.64 -7.96
C PHE A 48 -4.09 -6.07 -8.23
N ASP A 49 -4.71 -6.64 -9.25
CA ASP A 49 -4.54 -8.03 -9.62
C ASP A 49 -4.58 -8.12 -11.15
N ARG A 50 -3.42 -7.89 -11.77
CA ARG A 50 -3.26 -7.98 -13.22
C ARG A 50 -2.58 -9.30 -13.56
N ARG A 51 -3.38 -10.33 -13.83
CA ARG A 51 -2.93 -11.71 -14.08
C ARG A 51 -2.56 -12.03 -15.54
N GLY A 52 -2.37 -11.02 -16.37
CA GLY A 52 -2.14 -11.23 -17.81
C GLY A 52 -0.66 -11.20 -18.16
N ASN A 53 -0.17 -12.25 -18.82
CA ASN A 53 1.19 -12.30 -19.40
C ASN A 53 1.12 -11.83 -20.86
N ILE A 54 1.11 -10.51 -21.07
CA ILE A 54 0.83 -9.89 -22.37
C ILE A 54 1.88 -10.30 -23.40
N TYR A 55 3.17 -10.13 -23.05
CA TYR A 55 4.30 -10.51 -23.86
C TYR A 55 4.31 -12.02 -24.14
N GLU A 56 4.14 -12.86 -23.11
CA GLU A 56 4.11 -14.31 -23.28
C GLU A 56 3.01 -14.75 -24.26
N ASN A 57 1.80 -14.19 -24.11
CA ASN A 57 0.68 -14.49 -25.01
C ASN A 57 0.95 -14.02 -26.46
N MET A 58 1.60 -12.87 -26.64
CA MET A 58 1.99 -12.35 -27.95
C MET A 58 3.09 -13.17 -28.62
N VAL A 59 4.02 -13.72 -27.84
CA VAL A 59 5.02 -14.67 -28.33
C VAL A 59 4.36 -15.98 -28.76
N ASN A 60 3.48 -16.54 -27.92
CA ASN A 60 2.82 -17.83 -28.18
C ASN A 60 1.85 -17.78 -29.37
N SER A 61 1.18 -16.64 -29.60
CA SER A 61 0.30 -16.42 -30.75
C SER A 61 1.06 -16.07 -32.04
N GLY A 62 2.33 -15.67 -31.93
CA GLY A 62 3.13 -15.15 -33.04
C GLY A 62 2.85 -13.69 -33.39
N ASP A 63 1.92 -13.03 -32.68
CA ASP A 63 1.55 -11.63 -32.88
C ASP A 63 2.74 -10.68 -32.66
N ILE A 64 3.69 -11.07 -31.80
CA ILE A 64 4.91 -10.28 -31.56
C ILE A 64 5.71 -10.03 -32.85
N ASN A 65 5.62 -10.93 -33.85
CA ASN A 65 6.34 -10.80 -35.12
C ASN A 65 5.79 -9.69 -36.02
N LEU A 66 4.57 -9.22 -35.75
CA LEU A 66 3.94 -8.09 -36.45
C LEU A 66 4.52 -6.76 -35.97
N ILE A 67 5.03 -6.69 -34.75
CA ILE A 67 5.70 -5.52 -34.20
C ILE A 67 7.15 -5.52 -34.66
N LYS A 68 7.50 -4.59 -35.55
CA LYS A 68 8.88 -4.47 -36.08
C LYS A 68 9.77 -3.55 -35.25
N ASN A 69 9.18 -2.73 -34.38
CA ASN A 69 9.92 -1.80 -33.56
C ASN A 69 10.32 -2.48 -32.23
N GLU A 70 11.62 -2.67 -32.04
CA GLU A 70 12.19 -3.28 -30.83
C GLU A 70 11.92 -2.46 -29.57
N GLU A 71 11.80 -1.14 -29.66
CA GLU A 71 11.45 -0.28 -28.52
C GLU A 71 10.03 -0.55 -28.02
N ILE A 72 9.09 -0.82 -28.93
CA ILE A 72 7.72 -1.19 -28.56
C ILE A 72 7.71 -2.55 -27.88
N ILE A 73 8.46 -3.53 -28.41
CA ILE A 73 8.59 -4.86 -27.80
C ILE A 73 9.15 -4.73 -26.39
N LYS A 74 10.23 -3.95 -26.21
CA LYS A 74 10.82 -3.71 -24.90
C LYS A 74 9.83 -3.04 -23.94
N GLY A 75 9.09 -2.03 -24.39
CA GLY A 75 8.08 -1.38 -23.55
C GLY A 75 6.97 -2.32 -23.07
N ILE A 76 6.59 -3.33 -23.86
CA ILE A 76 5.63 -4.35 -23.45
C ILE A 76 6.23 -5.26 -22.36
N ILE A 77 7.49 -5.66 -22.51
CA ILE A 77 8.21 -6.46 -21.49
C ILE A 77 8.32 -5.68 -20.18
N ASP A 78 8.82 -4.44 -20.24
CA ASP A 78 9.01 -3.59 -19.06
C ASP A 78 7.65 -3.37 -18.33
N LEU A 79 6.56 -3.19 -19.09
CA LEU A 79 5.21 -3.07 -18.53
C LEU A 79 4.74 -4.34 -17.81
N GLU A 80 4.98 -5.51 -18.39
CA GLU A 80 4.63 -6.79 -17.78
C GLU A 80 5.43 -7.03 -16.48
N GLU A 81 6.73 -6.75 -16.49
CA GLU A 81 7.58 -6.84 -15.31
C GLU A 81 7.09 -5.93 -14.17
N SER A 82 6.76 -4.67 -14.48
CA SER A 82 6.17 -3.73 -13.50
C SER A 82 4.83 -4.23 -12.95
N MET A 83 3.95 -4.78 -13.80
CA MET A 83 2.66 -5.32 -13.37
C MET A 83 2.82 -6.55 -12.45
N MET A 84 3.76 -7.44 -12.77
CA MET A 84 4.08 -8.59 -11.92
C MET A 84 4.64 -8.15 -10.57
N TYR A 85 5.54 -7.17 -10.56
CA TYR A 85 6.09 -6.60 -9.33
C TYR A 85 5.00 -5.98 -8.46
N MET A 86 4.10 -5.20 -9.06
CA MET A 86 2.99 -4.57 -8.34
C MET A 86 2.06 -5.61 -7.68
N ASN A 87 1.72 -6.70 -8.39
CA ASN A 87 0.93 -7.80 -7.80
C ASN A 87 1.64 -8.43 -6.58
N ARG A 88 2.98 -8.59 -6.64
CA ARG A 88 3.77 -9.10 -5.50
C ARG A 88 3.70 -8.13 -4.32
N MET A 89 3.84 -6.83 -4.57
CA MET A 89 3.73 -5.82 -3.52
C MET A 89 2.33 -5.76 -2.90
N GLU A 90 1.26 -5.95 -3.68
CA GLU A 90 -0.09 -6.05 -3.12
C GLU A 90 -0.26 -7.27 -2.22
N THR A 91 0.35 -8.39 -2.57
CA THR A 91 0.34 -9.58 -1.72
C THR A 91 1.02 -9.31 -0.39
N ILE A 92 2.22 -8.70 -0.42
CA ILE A 92 2.96 -8.30 0.80
C ILE A 92 2.14 -7.32 1.64
N HIS A 93 1.51 -6.32 1.01
CA HIS A 93 0.68 -5.33 1.68
C HIS A 93 -0.53 -5.98 2.37
N TYR A 94 -1.23 -6.87 1.67
CA TYR A 94 -2.35 -7.62 2.22
C TYR A 94 -1.94 -8.49 3.43
N GLU A 95 -0.82 -9.22 3.31
CA GLU A 95 -0.28 -10.03 4.39
C GLU A 95 0.10 -9.19 5.61
N ALA A 96 0.74 -8.03 5.39
CA ALA A 96 1.07 -7.11 6.46
C ALA A 96 -0.18 -6.52 7.13
N MET A 97 -1.20 -6.18 6.34
CA MET A 97 -2.49 -5.68 6.83
C MET A 97 -3.17 -6.70 7.74
N MET A 98 -3.32 -7.94 7.26
CA MET A 98 -3.97 -8.99 8.04
C MET A 98 -3.14 -9.43 9.26
N GLY A 99 -1.81 -9.52 9.10
CA GLY A 99 -0.91 -10.05 10.10
C GLY A 99 -0.51 -9.08 11.20
N TYR A 100 -0.43 -7.78 10.90
CA TYR A 100 0.06 -6.76 11.84
C TYR A 100 -0.99 -5.67 12.11
N ALA A 101 -1.58 -5.07 11.07
CA ALA A 101 -2.49 -3.94 11.26
C ALA A 101 -3.79 -4.34 11.94
N VAL A 102 -4.48 -5.36 11.43
CA VAL A 102 -5.74 -5.85 12.02
C VAL A 102 -5.51 -6.28 13.47
N ASP A 103 -4.39 -6.97 13.75
CA ASP A 103 -4.06 -7.45 15.09
C ASP A 103 -3.81 -6.30 16.07
N ALA A 104 -3.05 -5.28 15.66
CA ALA A 104 -2.77 -4.10 16.48
C ALA A 104 -4.01 -3.20 16.67
N ILE A 105 -4.84 -3.04 15.63
CA ILE A 105 -5.89 -2.03 15.63
C ILE A 105 -7.18 -2.52 16.30
N LYS A 106 -7.52 -3.82 16.19
CA LYS A 106 -8.77 -4.39 16.74
C LYS A 106 -8.97 -4.13 18.23
N ASP A 107 -7.86 -4.01 18.98
CA ASP A 107 -7.86 -3.85 20.43
C ASP A 107 -7.79 -2.39 20.89
N VAL A 108 -7.49 -1.45 19.99
CA VAL A 108 -7.33 -0.02 20.30
C VAL A 108 -8.40 0.85 19.67
N MET A 109 -9.13 0.36 18.66
CA MET A 109 -10.18 1.11 17.96
C MET A 109 -11.46 0.28 17.82
N LYS A 110 -12.60 0.93 18.05
CA LYS A 110 -13.92 0.38 17.73
C LYS A 110 -14.25 0.63 16.25
N PHE A 111 -14.09 -0.36 15.39
CA PHE A 111 -14.27 -0.22 13.93
C PHE A 111 -15.63 0.35 13.50
N SER A 112 -16.72 0.02 14.21
CA SER A 112 -18.05 0.53 13.85
C SER A 112 -18.20 2.05 14.02
N THR A 113 -17.37 2.68 14.86
CA THR A 113 -17.48 4.11 15.19
C THR A 113 -16.19 4.90 14.97
N GLY A 114 -15.06 4.24 14.70
CA GLY A 114 -13.74 4.87 14.64
C GLY A 114 -13.23 5.38 16.00
N GLU A 115 -13.90 5.00 17.09
CA GLU A 115 -13.58 5.52 18.42
C GLU A 115 -12.36 4.80 19.00
N ILE A 116 -11.35 5.56 19.45
CA ILE A 116 -10.18 5.04 20.13
C ILE A 116 -10.56 4.59 21.55
N LYS A 117 -10.17 3.38 21.91
CA LYS A 117 -10.43 2.74 23.21
C LYS A 117 -9.20 2.68 24.11
N LYS A 118 -8.00 2.79 23.54
CA LYS A 118 -6.71 2.72 24.25
C LYS A 118 -5.74 3.79 23.74
N PRO A 119 -5.99 5.08 24.04
CA PRO A 119 -5.18 6.20 23.54
C PRO A 119 -3.73 6.18 24.05
N GLU A 120 -3.44 5.48 25.15
CA GLU A 120 -2.08 5.27 25.65
C GLU A 120 -1.26 4.34 24.74
N VAL A 121 -1.91 3.37 24.09
CA VAL A 121 -1.25 2.40 23.20
C VAL A 121 -0.89 3.03 21.86
N ILE A 122 -1.77 3.87 21.30
CA ILE A 122 -1.54 4.45 19.95
C ILE A 122 -0.37 5.44 19.90
N TYR A 123 0.12 5.92 21.05
CA TYR A 123 1.30 6.78 21.16
C TYR A 123 2.58 6.02 21.53
N SER A 124 2.54 4.68 21.53
CA SER A 124 3.73 3.88 21.81
C SER A 124 4.63 3.79 20.57
N TYR A 125 5.92 3.52 20.78
CA TYR A 125 6.84 3.31 19.67
C TYR A 125 6.49 2.04 18.87
N GLU A 126 5.90 1.03 19.51
CA GLU A 126 5.39 -0.16 18.81
C GLU A 126 4.27 0.19 17.83
N PHE A 127 3.37 1.09 18.22
CA PHE A 127 2.31 1.56 17.32
C PHE A 127 2.88 2.45 16.21
N GLN A 128 3.89 3.26 16.51
CA GLN A 128 4.62 4.02 15.48
C GLN A 128 5.30 3.10 14.45
N ASN A 129 5.91 2.00 14.91
CA ASN A 129 6.55 1.02 14.02
C ASN A 129 5.56 0.41 13.01
N LEU A 130 4.27 0.28 13.39
CA LEU A 130 3.22 -0.11 12.44
C LEU A 130 3.11 0.90 11.31
N PHE A 131 3.00 2.21 11.60
CA PHE A 131 2.95 3.22 10.54
C PHE A 131 4.23 3.25 9.69
N PHE A 132 5.41 3.12 10.30
CA PHE A 132 6.66 3.02 9.55
C PHE A 132 6.69 1.84 8.59
N LEU A 133 6.20 0.66 9.00
CA LEU A 133 6.15 -0.50 8.14
C LEU A 133 5.25 -0.26 6.92
N PHE A 134 4.07 0.32 7.12
CA PHE A 134 3.13 0.58 6.04
C PHE A 134 3.58 1.73 5.14
N GLU A 135 4.22 2.76 5.68
CA GLU A 135 4.89 3.80 4.91
C GLU A 135 5.92 3.18 3.97
N LYS A 136 6.81 2.31 4.46
CA LYS A 136 7.81 1.61 3.63
C LYS A 136 7.20 0.73 2.55
N ILE A 137 6.11 0.01 2.85
CA ILE A 137 5.40 -0.81 1.86
C ILE A 137 4.80 0.08 0.76
N THR A 138 4.17 1.21 1.14
CA THR A 138 3.58 2.13 0.16
C THR A 138 4.62 2.88 -0.67
N ASP A 139 5.75 3.28 -0.09
CA ASP A 139 6.90 3.87 -0.79
C ASP A 139 7.41 2.93 -1.88
N GLU A 140 7.71 1.68 -1.51
CA GLU A 140 8.26 0.67 -2.42
C GLU A 140 7.31 0.40 -3.59
N LYS A 141 6.01 0.37 -3.31
CA LYS A 141 4.97 0.21 -4.33
C LYS A 141 4.84 1.44 -5.25
N GLY A 142 5.16 2.63 -4.75
CA GLY A 142 5.16 3.88 -5.51
C GLY A 142 6.38 4.09 -6.41
N MET A 143 7.43 3.27 -6.28
CA MET A 143 8.64 3.33 -7.11
C MET A 143 8.50 2.63 -8.48
N VAL A 144 7.35 2.00 -8.73
CA VAL A 144 7.07 1.14 -9.90
C VAL A 144 6.39 1.89 -11.03
#